data_AF-A0A374C3J7-F1
#
_entry.id   AF-A0A374C3J7-F1
#
_cell.length_a   1.000
_cell.length_b   1.000
_cell.length_c   1.000
_cell.angle_alpha   90.00
_cell.angle_beta   90.00
_cell.angle_gamma   90.00
#
_symmetry.space_group_name_H-M   'P 1'
#
loop_
_entity.id
_entity.type
_entity.pdbx_description
1 polymer ?
#
loop_
_entity_poly.entity_id
_entity_poly.type
_entity_poly.pdbx_seq_one_letter_code
_entity_poly.pdbx_strand_id
1 'polypeptide(L)'
;MADQLNKEKLQQEFEQIRDERRKSANTAERIGNAFISLLHFNTEVEDRRYLSREHDDTAGGLITFAKGLVSKALAKLASLFVSGNTQLGENGTQTTFGSYAPDASGASISVSENGTSTAEFDFLNIRRAAYFREITIKELKHVGGEMALTAAAMVCSKVEWLNARGRVITAGTPTFYKCYFET
;
A
#
# COMPACT_ATOMS: atom_id res chain seq x y z
N MET A 1 -19.81 -7.06 45.71
CA MET A 1 -18.44 -6.65 45.40
C MET A 1 -17.57 -7.89 45.57
N ALA A 2 -17.26 -8.60 44.49
CA ALA A 2 -16.28 -9.68 44.53
C ALA A 2 -14.92 -9.01 44.71
N ASP A 3 -14.35 -9.15 45.89
CA ASP A 3 -12.98 -8.75 46.19
C ASP A 3 -12.08 -9.43 45.16
N GLN A 4 -11.30 -8.66 44.40
CA GLN A 4 -10.43 -9.25 43.37
C GLN A 4 -9.51 -10.25 44.05
N LEU A 5 -9.76 -11.53 43.80
CA LEU A 5 -8.98 -12.62 44.36
C LEU A 5 -7.56 -12.52 43.79
N ASN A 6 -6.65 -11.95 44.57
CA ASN A 6 -5.26 -11.75 44.15
C ASN A 6 -4.41 -12.96 44.58
N LYS A 7 -3.31 -13.19 43.86
CA LYS A 7 -2.39 -14.32 44.11
C LYS A 7 -1.80 -14.32 45.52
N GLU A 8 -1.51 -13.14 46.07
CA GLU A 8 -0.89 -12.97 47.39
C GLU A 8 -1.82 -13.40 48.53
N LYS A 9 -3.12 -13.10 48.41
CA LYS A 9 -4.17 -13.45 49.38
C LYS A 9 -4.40 -14.96 49.41
N LEU A 10 -4.49 -15.59 48.23
CA LEU A 10 -4.54 -17.05 48.12
C LEU A 10 -3.31 -17.69 48.75
N GLN A 11 -2.11 -17.18 48.45
CA GLN A 11 -0.86 -17.69 49.03
C GLN A 11 -0.87 -17.61 50.57
N GLN A 12 -1.31 -16.48 51.13
CA GLN A 12 -1.45 -16.32 52.59
C GLN A 12 -2.44 -17.32 53.20
N GLU A 13 -3.58 -17.56 52.54
CA GLU A 13 -4.56 -18.55 53.01
C GLU A 13 -3.98 -19.98 53.03
N PHE A 14 -3.25 -20.37 51.99
CA PHE A 14 -2.58 -21.67 51.94
C PHE A 14 -1.44 -21.80 52.97
N GLU A 15 -0.64 -20.75 53.18
CA GLU A 15 0.43 -20.74 54.19
C GLU A 15 -0.14 -20.85 55.62
N GLN A 16 -1.24 -20.15 55.92
CA GLN A 16 -1.93 -20.27 57.20
C GLN A 16 -2.51 -21.66 57.46
N ILE A 17 -2.97 -22.36 56.42
CA ILE A 17 -3.47 -23.74 56.52
C ILE A 17 -2.29 -24.72 56.71
N ARG A 18 -1.19 -24.51 55.98
CA ARG A 18 0.03 -25.32 56.06
C ARG A 18 0.68 -25.26 57.45
N ASP A 19 0.79 -24.06 58.02
CA ASP A 19 1.50 -23.83 59.29
C ASP A 19 0.60 -24.05 60.52
N GLU A 20 -0.67 -24.42 60.31
CA GLU A 20 -1.64 -24.69 61.37
C GLU A 20 -1.28 -25.94 62.17
N ARG A 21 -1.09 -25.77 63.48
CA ARG A 21 -0.75 -26.86 64.41
C ARG A 21 -1.75 -27.03 65.55
N ARG A 22 -2.79 -26.18 65.63
CA ARG A 22 -3.78 -26.26 66.70
C ARG A 22 -4.66 -27.50 66.51
N LYS A 23 -4.91 -28.24 67.59
CA LYS A 23 -5.94 -29.30 67.60
C LYS A 23 -7.31 -28.65 67.36
N SER A 24 -8.13 -29.28 66.50
CA SER A 24 -9.47 -28.82 66.09
C SER A 24 -9.54 -27.58 65.19
N ALA A 25 -8.48 -27.24 64.45
CA ALA A 25 -8.42 -26.04 63.60
C ALA A 25 -9.23 -26.08 62.28
N ASN A 26 -10.16 -27.04 62.15
CA ASN A 26 -11.02 -27.26 60.97
C ASN A 26 -10.27 -27.15 59.62
N THR A 27 -9.09 -27.78 59.55
CA THR A 27 -8.19 -27.70 58.40
C THR A 27 -8.82 -28.25 57.12
N ALA A 28 -9.73 -29.23 57.24
CA ALA A 28 -10.42 -29.86 56.11
C ALA A 28 -11.38 -28.91 55.37
N GLU A 29 -12.16 -28.10 56.09
CA GLU A 29 -13.03 -27.11 55.46
C GLU A 29 -12.23 -25.96 54.85
N ARG A 30 -11.20 -25.50 55.57
CA ARG A 30 -10.32 -24.42 55.10
C ARG A 30 -9.58 -24.79 53.82
N ILE A 31 -9.05 -26.02 53.74
CA ILE A 31 -8.38 -26.50 52.52
C ILE A 31 -9.38 -26.65 51.36
N GLY A 32 -10.61 -27.12 51.63
CA GLY A 32 -11.68 -27.20 50.63
C GLY A 32 -12.02 -25.83 50.04
N ASN A 33 -12.21 -24.82 50.90
CA ASN A 33 -12.50 -23.45 50.47
C ASN A 33 -11.33 -22.84 49.69
N ALA A 34 -10.09 -23.05 50.15
CA ALA A 34 -8.90 -22.58 49.43
C ALA A 34 -8.78 -23.21 48.03
N PHE A 35 -9.13 -24.48 47.86
CA PHE A 35 -9.19 -25.14 46.56
C PHE A 35 -10.30 -24.58 45.65
N ILE A 36 -11.47 -24.27 46.20
CA ILE A 36 -12.55 -23.63 45.43
C ILE A 36 -12.10 -22.25 44.96
N SER A 37 -11.50 -21.43 45.84
CA SER A 37 -10.97 -20.12 45.47
C SER A 37 -9.85 -20.25 44.41
N LEU A 38 -8.98 -21.25 44.49
CA LEU A 38 -7.98 -21.52 43.46
C LEU A 38 -8.60 -21.87 42.09
N LEU A 39 -9.68 -22.65 42.08
CA LEU A 39 -10.42 -22.98 40.85
C LEU A 39 -11.04 -21.71 40.26
N HIS A 40 -11.72 -20.89 41.07
CA HIS A 40 -12.27 -19.60 40.64
C HIS A 40 -11.19 -18.66 40.08
N PHE A 41 -10.02 -18.59 40.74
CA PHE A 41 -8.90 -17.79 40.23
C PHE A 41 -8.42 -18.25 38.85
N ASN A 42 -8.43 -19.55 38.58
CA ASN A 42 -8.04 -20.07 37.27
C ASN A 42 -9.14 -19.93 36.21
N THR A 43 -10.42 -19.86 36.60
CA THR A 43 -11.56 -19.78 35.66
C THR A 43 -12.06 -18.35 35.41
N GLU A 44 -11.91 -17.43 36.38
CA GLU A 44 -12.33 -16.02 36.27
C GLU A 44 -11.25 -15.13 35.65
N VAL A 45 -10.02 -15.63 35.57
CA VAL A 45 -9.10 -15.17 34.54
C VAL A 45 -9.63 -15.76 33.23
N GLU A 46 -10.63 -15.12 32.64
CA GLU A 46 -10.82 -15.15 31.19
C GLU A 46 -9.41 -15.07 30.62
N ASP A 47 -8.97 -16.08 29.89
CA ASP A 47 -7.55 -16.35 29.62
C ASP A 47 -6.97 -15.38 28.59
N ARG A 48 -7.23 -14.07 28.76
CA ARG A 48 -6.73 -12.89 28.04
C ARG A 48 -5.21 -12.77 28.06
N ARG A 49 -4.52 -13.70 28.74
CA ARG A 49 -3.07 -13.85 28.66
C ARG A 49 -2.64 -14.37 27.30
N TYR A 50 -3.50 -15.13 26.63
CA TYR A 50 -3.24 -15.74 25.34
C TYR A 50 -4.37 -15.41 24.37
N LEU A 51 -4.06 -15.46 23.08
CA LEU A 51 -5.09 -15.47 22.04
C LEU A 51 -5.60 -16.92 21.93
N SER A 52 -6.92 -17.08 21.98
CA SER A 52 -7.66 -18.30 21.71
C SER A 52 -7.38 -18.82 20.30
N ARG A 53 -7.49 -20.14 20.18
CA ARG A 53 -7.43 -20.85 18.90
C ARG A 53 -8.81 -21.01 18.25
N GLU A 54 -9.88 -20.85 19.02
CA GLU A 54 -11.24 -21.25 18.65
C GLU A 54 -12.25 -20.10 18.67
N HIS A 55 -11.91 -19.00 19.32
CA HIS A 55 -12.79 -17.84 19.49
C HIS A 55 -12.10 -16.57 19.03
N ASP A 56 -12.91 -15.57 18.67
CA ASP A 56 -12.42 -14.25 18.34
C ASP A 56 -11.88 -13.56 19.61
N ASP A 57 -10.70 -12.96 19.52
CA ASP A 57 -10.08 -12.23 20.62
C ASP A 57 -9.76 -10.79 20.24
N THR A 58 -9.66 -9.97 21.28
CA THR A 58 -9.13 -8.61 21.18
C THR A 58 -7.92 -8.48 22.10
N ALA A 59 -6.73 -8.29 21.53
CA ALA A 59 -5.55 -7.94 22.30
C ALA A 59 -5.65 -6.50 22.81
N GLY A 60 -5.57 -6.31 24.14
CA GLY A 60 -5.61 -4.98 24.76
C GLY A 60 -4.29 -4.19 24.69
N GLY A 61 -3.23 -4.76 24.12
CA GLY A 61 -1.90 -4.16 24.03
C GLY A 61 -1.24 -4.39 22.67
N LEU A 62 -0.03 -3.85 22.50
CA LEU A 62 0.75 -4.02 21.28
C LEU A 62 1.16 -5.49 21.10
N ILE A 63 0.82 -6.06 19.95
CA ILE A 63 1.27 -7.40 19.57
C ILE A 63 2.60 -7.26 18.83
N THR A 64 3.67 -7.81 19.40
CA THR A 64 4.99 -7.88 18.76
C THR A 64 5.31 -9.32 18.40
N PHE A 65 5.51 -9.60 17.12
CA PHE A 65 5.93 -10.91 16.64
C PHE A 65 7.45 -10.97 16.47
N ALA A 66 8.13 -11.77 17.30
CA ALA A 66 9.60 -11.93 17.19
C ALA A 66 10.05 -12.59 15.87
N LYS A 67 9.17 -13.35 15.21
CA LYS A 67 9.46 -14.05 13.95
C LYS A 67 8.64 -13.55 12.75
N GLY A 68 7.39 -13.14 12.95
CA GLY A 68 6.50 -12.66 11.89
C GLY A 68 5.04 -13.09 12.07
N LEU A 69 4.18 -12.66 11.14
CA LEU A 69 2.74 -12.92 11.10
C LEU A 69 2.36 -13.58 9.77
N VAL A 70 1.63 -14.70 9.81
CA VAL A 70 1.04 -15.37 8.63
C VAL A 70 -0.48 -15.37 8.78
N SER A 71 -1.18 -14.66 7.89
CA SER A 71 -2.64 -14.69 7.80
C SER A 71 -3.07 -15.39 6.51
N LYS A 72 -3.89 -16.45 6.61
CA LYS A 72 -4.39 -17.21 5.45
C LYS A 72 -5.63 -16.58 4.80
N ALA A 73 -6.24 -15.60 5.46
CA ALA A 73 -7.48 -14.98 5.02
C ALA A 73 -7.31 -13.46 4.96
N LEU A 74 -7.95 -12.73 5.88
CA LEU A 74 -8.05 -11.28 5.81
C LEU A 74 -7.26 -10.62 6.95
N ALA A 75 -6.33 -9.73 6.59
CA ALA A 75 -5.71 -8.80 7.51
C ALA A 75 -6.26 -7.38 7.24
N LYS A 76 -7.11 -6.87 8.14
CA LYS A 76 -7.59 -5.48 8.09
C LYS A 76 -6.71 -4.62 8.98
N LEU A 77 -5.93 -3.75 8.36
CA LEU A 77 -5.00 -2.83 9.02
C LEU A 77 -5.40 -1.39 8.71
N ALA A 78 -5.48 -0.54 9.74
CA ALA A 78 -5.77 0.88 9.53
C ALA A 78 -4.62 1.62 8.82
N SER A 79 -3.38 1.22 9.11
CA SER A 79 -2.16 1.72 8.48
C SER A 79 -1.11 0.62 8.48
N LEU A 80 -0.32 0.54 7.41
CA LEU A 80 0.82 -0.37 7.34
C LEU A 80 2.06 0.46 6.99
N PHE A 81 2.94 0.63 7.98
CA PHE A 81 4.29 1.11 7.74
C PHE A 81 5.18 -0.10 7.55
N VAL A 82 5.70 -0.29 6.33
CA VAL A 82 6.70 -1.31 6.05
C VAL A 82 8.03 -0.60 5.87
N SER A 83 8.94 -0.79 6.83
CA SER A 83 10.35 -0.50 6.60
C SER A 83 10.94 -1.65 5.77
N GLY A 84 10.92 -1.52 4.44
CA GLY A 84 11.44 -2.54 3.53
C GLY A 84 10.48 -2.93 2.41
N ASN A 85 10.66 -4.11 1.84
CA ASN A 85 9.93 -4.54 0.65
C ASN A 85 8.50 -5.00 0.96
N THR A 86 7.57 -4.65 0.07
CA THR A 86 6.16 -5.09 0.08
C THR A 86 5.84 -5.82 -1.22
N GLN A 87 5.24 -7.02 -1.12
CA GLN A 87 4.67 -7.75 -2.26
C GLN A 87 3.14 -7.75 -2.14
N LEU A 88 2.44 -7.29 -3.18
CA LEU A 88 0.98 -7.21 -3.21
C LEU A 88 0.41 -8.04 -4.39
N GLY A 89 -0.21 -9.17 -4.08
CA GLY A 89 -0.86 -10.07 -5.05
C GLY A 89 0.00 -11.26 -5.52
N GLU A 90 -0.66 -12.42 -5.71
CA GLU A 90 -0.16 -13.64 -6.37
C GLU A 90 -1.27 -14.18 -7.30
N ASN A 91 -0.94 -14.64 -8.52
CA ASN A 91 -1.84 -15.28 -9.51
C ASN A 91 -3.17 -14.53 -9.83
N GLY A 92 -3.11 -13.33 -10.43
CA GLY A 92 -4.32 -12.67 -10.99
C GLY A 92 -5.20 -11.95 -9.96
N THR A 93 -4.60 -11.53 -8.86
CA THR A 93 -5.26 -10.74 -7.81
C THR A 93 -5.53 -9.31 -8.29
N GLN A 94 -6.73 -8.79 -8.02
CA GLN A 94 -7.05 -7.36 -8.17
C GLN A 94 -6.38 -6.58 -7.03
N THR A 95 -5.06 -6.47 -7.11
CA THR A 95 -4.29 -5.60 -6.22
C THR A 95 -4.61 -4.17 -6.61
N THR A 96 -5.52 -3.57 -5.86
CA THR A 96 -5.63 -2.11 -5.82
C THR A 96 -4.44 -1.64 -5.00
N PHE A 97 -3.29 -1.46 -5.67
CA PHE A 97 -2.33 -0.47 -5.21
C PHE A 97 -3.19 0.76 -5.01
N GLY A 98 -3.11 1.35 -3.82
CA GLY A 98 -3.81 2.60 -3.63
C GLY A 98 -3.42 3.58 -4.75
N SER A 99 -3.96 4.77 -4.63
CA SER A 99 -3.30 5.94 -5.20
C SER A 99 -1.81 6.03 -4.76
N TYR A 100 -0.90 5.47 -5.58
CA TYR A 100 0.51 5.74 -5.98
C TYR A 100 1.67 6.24 -5.04
N ALA A 101 2.91 5.71 -5.27
CA ALA A 101 4.28 6.07 -4.75
C ALA A 101 5.43 5.70 -5.79
N PRO A 102 6.75 6.09 -5.76
CA PRO A 102 7.70 6.36 -6.93
C PRO A 102 8.79 5.45 -7.55
N ASP A 103 9.26 5.92 -8.73
CA ASP A 103 10.23 5.55 -9.78
C ASP A 103 10.25 4.10 -10.31
N ALA A 104 9.10 3.62 -10.80
CA ALA A 104 8.94 2.32 -11.45
C ALA A 104 8.00 2.38 -12.66
N SER A 105 8.31 1.50 -13.63
CA SER A 105 7.41 1.05 -14.71
C SER A 105 6.08 0.58 -14.12
N GLY A 106 5.01 1.23 -14.56
CA GLY A 106 3.80 1.37 -13.76
C GLY A 106 3.56 2.82 -13.44
N ALA A 107 3.29 3.13 -12.19
CA ALA A 107 2.98 4.48 -11.76
C ALA A 107 3.73 4.77 -10.48
N SER A 108 4.70 5.64 -10.67
CA SER A 108 5.59 6.16 -9.68
C SER A 108 5.07 7.52 -9.18
N ILE A 109 5.07 7.80 -7.87
CA ILE A 109 4.90 9.14 -7.27
C ILE A 109 5.85 9.38 -6.12
N SER A 110 6.83 10.26 -6.29
CA SER A 110 8.01 10.30 -5.41
C SER A 110 8.07 11.53 -4.59
N VAL A 111 8.88 11.44 -3.54
CA VAL A 111 9.42 12.62 -2.92
C VAL A 111 10.87 12.30 -2.61
N SER A 112 11.77 12.93 -3.35
CA SER A 112 13.20 12.88 -3.07
C SER A 112 13.50 13.72 -1.82
N GLU A 113 14.67 13.53 -1.20
CA GLU A 113 15.06 14.19 0.06
C GLU A 113 15.00 15.73 0.00
N ASN A 114 15.15 16.30 -1.20
CA ASN A 114 15.05 17.73 -1.45
C ASN A 114 13.60 18.24 -1.67
N GLY A 115 12.59 17.37 -1.55
CA GLY A 115 11.18 17.67 -1.74
C GLY A 115 10.67 17.56 -3.18
N THR A 116 11.48 17.08 -4.13
CA THR A 116 11.07 16.98 -5.54
C THR A 116 10.28 15.71 -5.79
N SER A 117 9.10 15.86 -6.39
CA SER A 117 8.26 14.74 -6.78
C SER A 117 8.46 14.34 -8.22
N THR A 118 8.85 13.08 -8.43
CA THR A 118 8.92 12.42 -9.72
C THR A 118 7.74 11.48 -9.87
N ALA A 119 7.17 11.46 -11.06
CA ALA A 119 6.13 10.51 -11.37
C ALA A 119 6.41 9.91 -12.74
N GLU A 120 6.69 8.62 -12.74
CA GLU A 120 7.12 7.88 -13.92
C GLU A 120 6.02 6.90 -14.33
N PHE A 121 5.74 6.90 -15.63
CA PHE A 121 4.74 6.04 -16.25
C PHE A 121 5.21 5.62 -17.64
N ASP A 122 5.00 4.35 -17.99
CA ASP A 122 5.32 3.84 -19.32
C ASP A 122 4.20 4.13 -20.34
N PHE A 123 2.95 3.93 -19.90
CA PHE A 123 1.75 4.24 -20.68
C PHE A 123 0.79 5.05 -19.84
N LEU A 124 0.74 6.35 -20.13
CA LEU A 124 -0.21 7.25 -19.51
C LEU A 124 -1.42 7.40 -20.42
N ASN A 125 -2.32 6.42 -20.36
CA ASN A 125 -3.52 6.42 -21.18
C ASN A 125 -4.60 7.29 -20.53
N ILE A 126 -4.61 8.57 -20.90
CA ILE A 126 -5.56 9.56 -20.40
C ILE A 126 -6.73 9.60 -21.36
N ARG A 127 -7.82 8.93 -20.98
CA ARG A 127 -9.03 8.85 -21.81
C ARG A 127 -9.70 10.21 -22.09
N ARG A 128 -9.27 11.35 -21.49
CA ARG A 128 -9.95 12.66 -21.60
C ARG A 128 -9.02 13.84 -21.87
N ALA A 129 -8.32 14.36 -20.86
CA ALA A 129 -7.48 15.54 -21.02
C ALA A 129 -6.32 15.58 -20.02
N ALA A 130 -5.16 16.08 -20.45
CA ALA A 130 -3.95 16.33 -19.68
C ALA A 130 -3.50 17.79 -19.93
N TYR A 131 -3.23 18.60 -18.90
CA TYR A 131 -2.82 20.01 -19.03
C TYR A 131 -1.44 20.23 -18.42
N PHE A 132 -0.60 20.97 -19.14
CA PHE A 132 0.76 21.28 -18.74
C PHE A 132 1.00 22.79 -18.92
N ARG A 133 1.77 23.44 -18.04
CA ARG A 133 2.23 24.84 -18.23
C ARG A 133 3.40 24.89 -19.22
N GLU A 134 4.23 23.86 -19.16
CA GLU A 134 5.32 23.62 -20.09
C GLU A 134 5.53 22.10 -20.17
N ILE A 135 5.65 21.56 -21.37
CA ILE A 135 5.93 20.14 -21.63
C ILE A 135 7.02 20.03 -22.68
N THR A 136 8.04 19.23 -22.41
CA THR A 136 9.11 18.95 -23.36
C THR A 136 9.00 17.50 -23.80
N ILE A 137 8.63 17.28 -25.06
CA ILE A 137 8.53 15.95 -25.68
C ILE A 137 9.76 15.75 -26.56
N LYS A 138 10.57 14.73 -26.28
CA LYS A 138 11.76 14.40 -27.08
C LYS A 138 11.50 13.14 -27.88
N GLU A 139 11.30 13.30 -29.19
CA GLU A 139 11.03 12.22 -30.12
C GLU A 139 12.26 11.99 -31.02
N LEU A 140 12.73 10.74 -31.12
CA LEU A 140 13.84 10.37 -32.02
C LEU A 140 13.25 9.91 -33.36
N LYS A 141 13.50 10.67 -34.43
CA LYS A 141 13.09 10.30 -35.79
C LYS A 141 14.30 10.05 -36.68
N HIS A 142 14.24 9.01 -37.50
CA HIS A 142 15.20 8.79 -38.58
C HIS A 142 14.85 9.72 -39.75
N VAL A 143 15.79 10.58 -40.15
CA VAL A 143 15.57 11.52 -41.26
C VAL A 143 16.29 11.02 -42.50
N GLY A 144 15.55 10.49 -43.47
CA GLY A 144 16.07 10.08 -44.78
C GLY A 144 15.79 11.13 -45.85
N GLY A 145 16.39 12.32 -45.75
CA GLY A 145 16.21 13.40 -46.71
C GLY A 145 16.57 14.79 -46.18
N GLU A 146 16.57 15.79 -47.05
CA GLU A 146 16.91 17.18 -46.70
C GLU A 146 15.72 17.89 -46.03
N MET A 147 15.94 18.45 -44.84
CA MET A 147 14.91 19.11 -44.04
C MET A 147 14.85 20.62 -44.34
N ALA A 148 13.67 21.12 -44.68
CA ALA A 148 13.39 22.55 -44.74
C ALA A 148 12.59 22.98 -43.49
N LEU A 149 13.19 23.84 -42.65
CA LEU A 149 12.55 24.44 -41.48
C LEU A 149 11.84 25.74 -41.88
N THR A 150 10.53 25.82 -41.65
CA THR A 150 9.74 27.03 -41.91
C THR A 150 9.58 27.84 -40.62
N ALA A 151 9.58 29.17 -40.72
CA ALA A 151 9.65 30.08 -39.57
C ALA A 151 8.41 30.08 -38.65
N ALA A 152 7.31 29.44 -39.05
CA ALA A 152 6.00 29.57 -38.40
C ALA A 152 5.41 28.25 -37.87
N ALA A 153 6.22 27.19 -37.73
CA ALA A 153 5.78 25.88 -37.24
C ALA A 153 4.56 25.28 -37.98
N MET A 154 4.36 25.68 -39.24
CA MET A 154 3.18 25.26 -40.01
C MET A 154 3.38 23.89 -40.64
N VAL A 155 2.31 23.09 -40.66
CA VAL A 155 2.29 21.78 -41.33
C VAL A 155 1.86 21.98 -42.79
N CYS A 156 2.63 21.41 -43.72
CA CYS A 156 2.24 21.42 -45.13
C CYS A 156 1.02 20.50 -45.33
N SER A 157 -0.16 21.08 -45.57
CA SER A 157 -1.41 20.34 -45.72
C SER A 157 -1.64 19.85 -47.15
N LYS A 158 -1.10 20.55 -48.14
CA LYS A 158 -1.26 20.20 -49.55
C LYS A 158 -0.09 20.70 -50.38
N VAL A 159 0.34 19.91 -51.36
CA VAL A 159 1.33 20.33 -52.36
C VAL A 159 0.70 20.28 -53.73
N GLU A 160 0.75 21.40 -54.46
CA GLU A 160 0.38 21.49 -55.87
C GLU A 160 1.62 21.69 -56.72
N TRP A 161 1.63 21.02 -57.86
CA TRP A 161 2.70 21.11 -58.84
C TRP A 161 2.42 22.31 -59.75
N LEU A 162 3.39 23.20 -59.89
CA LEU A 162 3.30 24.36 -60.76
C LEU A 162 4.27 24.24 -61.92
N ASN A 163 3.82 24.67 -63.10
CA ASN A 163 4.72 24.88 -64.23
C ASN A 163 5.49 26.21 -64.12
N ALA A 164 6.41 26.46 -65.04
CA ALA A 164 7.22 27.69 -65.10
C ALA A 164 6.40 29.00 -65.18
N ARG A 165 5.10 28.93 -65.51
CA ARG A 165 4.19 30.09 -65.56
C ARG A 165 3.32 30.21 -64.29
N GLY A 166 3.59 29.42 -63.26
CA GLY A 166 2.86 29.46 -61.99
C GLY A 166 1.44 28.91 -62.05
N ARG A 167 1.12 28.07 -63.05
CA ARG A 167 -0.20 27.40 -63.13
C ARG A 167 -0.12 25.98 -62.59
N VAL A 168 -1.18 25.57 -61.90
CA VAL A 168 -1.32 24.22 -61.34
C VAL A 168 -1.40 23.19 -62.47
N ILE A 169 -0.60 22.15 -62.34
CA ILE A 169 -0.55 21.00 -63.25
C ILE A 169 -0.79 19.72 -62.47
N THR A 170 -1.38 18.72 -63.13
CA THR A 170 -1.66 17.40 -62.55
C THR A 170 -0.81 16.28 -63.15
N ALA A 171 0.06 16.60 -64.12
CA ALA A 171 0.99 15.66 -64.74
C ALA A 171 2.22 16.40 -65.31
N GLY A 172 3.37 15.72 -65.36
CA GLY A 172 4.66 16.27 -65.80
C GLY A 172 5.58 16.67 -64.64
N THR A 173 6.78 17.16 -64.97
CA THR A 173 7.78 17.59 -63.98
C THR A 173 7.47 19.01 -63.49
N PRO A 174 7.22 19.23 -62.20
CA PRO A 174 7.00 20.57 -61.65
C PRO A 174 8.26 21.42 -61.76
N THR A 175 8.08 22.72 -62.03
CA THR A 175 9.15 23.72 -61.92
C THR A 175 9.13 24.35 -60.53
N PHE A 176 7.95 24.49 -59.94
CA PHE A 176 7.78 24.98 -58.58
C PHE A 176 6.78 24.11 -57.83
N TYR A 177 6.93 24.06 -56.51
CA TYR A 177 5.95 23.48 -55.62
C TYR A 177 5.21 24.60 -54.91
N LYS A 178 3.88 24.57 -54.96
CA LYS A 178 3.04 25.40 -54.13
C LYS A 178 2.60 24.58 -52.93
N CYS A 179 3.21 24.85 -51.78
CA CYS A 179 2.82 24.24 -50.53
C CYS A 179 1.78 25.13 -49.85
N TYR A 180 0.66 24.53 -49.49
CA TYR A 180 -0.33 25.13 -48.63
C TYR A 180 0.01 24.72 -47.20
N PHE A 181 0.07 25.71 -46.33
CA PHE A 181 0.39 25.55 -44.94
C PHE A 181 -0.86 25.90 -44.14
N GLU A 182 -1.34 24.95 -43.34
CA GLU A 182 -2.40 25.20 -42.40
C GLU A 182 -1.79 25.54 -41.04
N THR A 183 -2.41 26.50 -40.36
CA THR A 183 -2.07 26.96 -39.01
C THR A 183 -2.67 26.05 -37.95
#